data_AF-A0A444WZS0-F1
#
_entry.id   AF-A0A444WZS0-F1
#
_cell.length_a   1.000
_cell.length_b   1.000
_cell.length_c   1.000
_cell.angle_alpha   90.00
_cell.angle_beta   90.00
_cell.angle_gamma   90.00
#
_symmetry.space_group_name_H-M   'P 1'
#
loop_
_entity.id
_entity.type
_entity.pdbx_description
1 polymer ?
#
loop_
_entity_poly.entity_id
_entity_poly.type
_entity_poly.pdbx_seq_one_letter_code
_entity_poly.pdbx_strand_id
1 'polypeptide(L)' 'MTFTTLEDVGKFYRNYAKAAGFSTRVRSTNRKENEIKNQLITCSREEK' A
#
# COMPACT_ATOMS: atom_id res chain seq x y z
N MET A 1 -8.69 -5.02 11.58
CA MET A 1 -8.98 -3.86 10.70
C MET A 1 -9.64 -4.42 9.44
N THR A 2 -10.83 -3.96 9.08
CA THR A 2 -11.55 -4.40 7.88
C THR A 2 -11.85 -3.19 7.01
N PHE A 3 -11.52 -3.26 5.73
CA PHE A 3 -11.71 -2.18 4.77
C PHE A 3 -12.67 -2.62 3.68
N THR A 4 -13.53 -1.72 3.22
CA THR A 4 -14.53 -1.98 2.18
C THR A 4 -14.00 -1.76 0.76
N THR A 5 -12.93 -0.97 0.61
CA THR A 5 -12.31 -0.70 -0.69
C THR A 5 -10.79 -0.81 -0.61
N LEU A 6 -10.17 -1.18 -1.74
CA LEU A 6 -8.70 -1.19 -1.87
C LEU A 6 -8.09 0.21 -1.76
N GLU A 7 -8.84 1.24 -2.14
CA GLU A 7 -8.37 2.61 -2.01
C GLU A 7 -8.22 3.01 -0.53
N ASP A 8 -9.16 2.60 0.32
CA ASP A 8 -9.12 2.89 1.75
C ASP A 8 -7.97 2.14 2.45
N VAL A 9 -7.79 0.85 2.13
CA VAL A 9 -6.62 0.06 2.52
C VAL A 9 -5.33 0.78 2.14
N GLY A 10 -5.22 1.20 0.87
CA GLY A 10 -4.01 1.82 0.32
C GLY A 10 -3.68 3.14 1.01
N LYS A 11 -4.70 3.98 1.25
CA LYS A 11 -4.56 5.25 1.99
C LYS A 11 -4.10 5.01 3.42
N PHE A 12 -4.68 4.04 4.11
CA PHE A 12 -4.33 3.71 5.49
C PHE A 12 -2.86 3.28 5.62
N TYR A 13 -2.41 2.29 4.85
CA TYR A 13 -1.03 1.80 4.94
C TYR A 13 0.00 2.84 4.50
N ARG A 14 -0.32 3.70 3.53
CA ARG A 14 0.56 4.79 3.11
C ARG A 14 0.73 5.85 4.19
N ASN A 15 -0.35 6.24 4.87
CA ASN A 15 -0.30 7.19 5.98
C ASN A 15 0.44 6.61 7.18
N TYR A 16 0.18 5.35 7.51
CA TYR A 16 0.89 4.65 8.59
C TYR A 16 2.40 4.59 8.35
N ALA A 17 2.82 4.16 7.15
CA ALA A 17 4.23 4.09 6.79
C ALA A 17 4.92 5.45 6.85
N LYS A 18 4.26 6.51 6.34
CA LYS A 18 4.78 7.88 6.42
C LYS A 18 4.96 8.35 7.86
N ALA A 19 3.99 8.08 8.74
CA ALA A 19 4.09 8.40 10.16
C ALA A 19 5.26 7.66 10.84
N ALA A 20 5.58 6.45 10.38
CA ALA A 20 6.70 5.66 10.87
C ALA A 20 8.06 6.04 10.24
N GLY A 21 8.12 7.07 9.38
CA GLY A 21 9.36 7.50 8.72
C GLY A 21 9.77 6.62 7.52
N PHE A 22 8.80 5.99 6.87
CA PHE A 22 9.03 5.22 5.66
C PHE A 22 8.27 5.79 4.47
N SER A 23 8.92 5.71 3.32
CA SER A 23 8.29 5.91 2.03
C SER A 23 7.71 4.58 1.53
N THR A 24 6.55 4.65 0.88
CA THR A 24 5.88 3.48 0.28
C THR A 24 5.89 3.58 -1.23
N ARG A 25 6.19 2.47 -1.91
CA ARG A 25 6.04 2.35 -3.36
C ARG A 25 5.31 1.06 -3.70
N VAL A 26 4.36 1.12 -4.63
CA VAL A 26 3.73 -0.08 -5.19
C VAL A 26 4.72 -0.72 -6.18
N ARG A 27 5.15 -1.95 -5.88
CA ARG A 27 6.10 -2.69 -6.73
C ARG A 27 5.36 -3.50 -7.79
N SER A 28 4.23 -4.10 -7.43
CA SER A 28 3.45 -4.93 -8.34
C SER A 28 1.99 -4.92 -7.94
N THR A 29 1.10 -4.98 -8.91
CA THR A 29 -0.34 -5.17 -8.69
C THR A 29 -0.76 -6.37 -9.52
N ASN A 30 -1.17 -7.45 -8.86
CA ASN A 30 -1.72 -8.61 -9.54
C ASN A 30 -3.21 -8.36 -9.79
N ARG A 31 -3.59 -8.40 -11.06
CA ARG A 31 -4.98 -8.31 -11.50
C ARG A 31 -5.38 -9.64 -12.10
N LYS A 32 -6.57 -10.10 -11.76
CA LYS A 32 -7.25 -11.17 -12.49
C LYS A 32 -8.46 -10.52 -13.12
N GLU A 33 -8.47 -10.49 -14.45
CA GLU A 33 -9.52 -9.82 -15.22
C GLU A 33 -9.57 -8.32 -14.87
N ASN A 34 -10.72 -7.80 -14.41
CA ASN A 34 -10.88 -6.41 -13.98
C ASN A 34 -10.71 -6.22 -12.46
N GLU A 35 -10.45 -7.30 -11.71
CA GLU A 35 -10.29 -7.26 -10.25
C GLU A 35 -8.83 -7.29 -9.82
N ILE A 36 -8.46 -6.41 -8.88
CA ILE A 36 -7.17 -6.47 -8.20
C ILE A 36 -7.25 -7.60 -7.16
N LYS A 37 -6.42 -8.64 -7.32
CA LYS A 37 -6.36 -9.75 -6.36
C LYS A 37 -5.37 -9.49 -5.24
N ASN A 38 -4.23 -8.84 -5.54
CA ASN A 38 -3.28 -8.41 -4.53
C ASN A 38 -2.41 -7.25 -5.02
N GLN A 39 -1.84 -6.51 -4.07
CA GLN A 39 -0.85 -5.48 -4.31
C GLN A 39 0.37 -5.73 -3.43
N LEU A 40 1.54 -5.66 -4.04
CA LEU A 40 2.82 -5.68 -3.34
C LEU A 40 3.29 -4.24 -3.14
N ILE A 41 3.31 -3.80 -1.88
CA ILE A 41 3.83 -2.51 -1.46
C ILE A 41 5.18 -2.75 -0.79
N THR A 42 6.20 -2.03 -1.23
CA THR A 42 7.52 -2.04 -0.61
C THR A 42 7.70 -0.74 0.17
N CYS A 43 8.28 -0.86 1.36
CA CYS A 43 8.58 0.26 2.25
C CYS A 43 10.09 0.45 2.32
N SER A 44 10.55 1.68 2.10
CA SER A 44 11.95 2.06 2.28
C SER A 44 12.02 3.10 3.38
N ARG A 45 12.94 2.93 4.34
CA ARG A 45 13.15 3.92 5.40
C ARG A 45 13.61 5.21 4.74
N GLU A 46 12.98 6.32 5.09
CA GLU A 46 13.49 7.62 4.69
C GLU A 46 14.71 7.90 5.57
N GLU A 47 15.89 7.84 4.96
CA GLU A 47 17.13 8.27 5.62
C GLU A 47 17.05 9.80 5.76
N LYS A 48 17.27 10.29 6.97
CA LYS A 48 17.12 11.70 7.32
C LYS A 48 18.42 12.46 7.10
#